data_AF-A0A0F9FE53-F1
#
_entry.id   AF-A0A0F9FE53-F1
#
_cell.length_a   1.000
_cell.length_b   1.000
_cell.length_c   1.000
_cell.angle_alpha   90.00
_cell.angle_beta   90.00
_cell.angle_gamma   90.00
#
_symmetry.space_group_name_H-M   'P 1'
#
loop_
_entity.id
_entity.type
_entity.pdbx_description
1 polymer ?
#
loop_
_entity_poly.entity_id
_entity_poly.type
_entity_poly.pdbx_seq_one_letter_code
_entity_poly.pdbx_strand_id
1 'polypeptide(L)'
;TGDPLFYQLCAEEVELHNAKNKDYRSKSDPLANFDRVAAWMALYPDMNWATPEGVAIVYAMKQQDAALSLLERGYEGNVETVDTRAQDVHVYWKIVRILHRRRA
;
A
#
# COMPACT_ATOMS: atom_id res chain seq x y z
N THR A 1 33.77 -17.04 -1.47
CA THR A 1 32.33 -17.36 -1.72
C THR A 1 31.52 -16.83 -0.53
N GLY A 2 30.29 -16.39 -0.77
CA GLY A 2 29.42 -15.85 0.29
C GLY A 2 28.80 -16.94 1.17
N ASP A 3 28.16 -16.54 2.27
CA ASP A 3 27.44 -17.43 3.19
C ASP A 3 26.22 -18.06 2.50
N PRO A 4 26.06 -19.40 2.48
CA PRO A 4 24.89 -20.06 1.91
C PRO A 4 23.54 -19.56 2.46
N LEU A 5 23.49 -19.19 3.74
CA LEU A 5 22.27 -18.66 4.37
C LEU A 5 21.83 -17.35 3.73
N PHE A 6 22.77 -16.51 3.28
CA PHE A 6 22.45 -15.25 2.59
C PHE A 6 21.62 -15.52 1.32
N TYR A 7 22.04 -16.49 0.51
CA TYR A 7 21.32 -16.84 -0.71
C TYR A 7 19.96 -17.50 -0.44
N GLN A 8 19.87 -18.27 0.66
CA GLN A 8 18.60 -18.83 1.09
C GLN A 8 17.61 -17.72 1.48
N LEU A 9 18.04 -16.75 2.29
CA LEU A 9 17.20 -15.61 2.68
C LEU A 9 16.76 -14.80 1.45
N CYS A 10 17.66 -14.57 0.48
CA CYS A 10 17.27 -13.93 -0.78
C CYS A 10 16.20 -14.72 -1.55
N ALA A 11 16.28 -16.06 -1.56
CA ALA A 11 15.26 -16.89 -2.20
C ALA A 11 13.90 -16.78 -1.49
N GLU A 12 13.89 -16.75 -0.16
CA GLU A 12 12.68 -16.53 0.65
C GLU A 12 12.07 -15.14 0.38
N GLU A 13 12.89 -14.10 0.26
CA GLU A 13 12.45 -12.74 -0.08
C GLU A 13 11.86 -12.63 -1.50
N VAL A 14 12.38 -13.39 -2.47
CA VAL A 14 11.82 -13.45 -3.83
C VAL A 14 10.40 -14.02 -3.80
N GLU A 15 10.18 -15.10 -3.07
CA GLU A 15 8.85 -15.70 -2.94
C GLU A 15 7.88 -14.76 -2.22
N LEU A 16 8.34 -14.09 -1.15
CA LEU A 16 7.56 -13.09 -0.44
C LEU A 16 7.18 -11.91 -1.35
N HIS A 17 8.14 -11.41 -2.15
CA HIS A 17 7.89 -10.35 -3.11
C HIS A 17 6.83 -10.78 -4.13
N ASN A 18 6.96 -11.98 -4.70
CA ASN A 18 6.00 -12.50 -5.67
C ASN A 18 4.59 -12.64 -5.08
N ALA A 19 4.48 -13.09 -3.82
CA ALA A 19 3.20 -13.20 -3.12
C ALA A 19 2.53 -11.82 -2.93
N LYS A 20 3.29 -10.83 -2.41
CA LYS A 20 2.76 -9.48 -2.17
C LYS A 20 2.40 -8.74 -3.45
N ASN A 21 3.23 -8.87 -4.48
CA ASN A 21 3.10 -8.15 -5.74
C ASN A 21 1.78 -8.48 -6.46
N LYS A 22 1.27 -9.71 -6.31
CA LYS A 22 -0.04 -10.12 -6.85
C LYS A 22 -1.20 -9.25 -6.39
N ASP A 23 -1.11 -8.65 -5.21
CA ASP A 23 -2.22 -7.91 -4.61
C ASP A 23 -2.26 -6.43 -5.03
N TYR A 24 -1.13 -5.84 -5.47
CA TYR A 24 -1.06 -4.41 -5.81
C TYR A 24 -0.59 -4.09 -7.24
N ARG A 25 -0.09 -5.06 -8.01
CA ARG A 25 0.27 -4.83 -9.41
C ARG A 25 -0.92 -4.55 -10.31
N SER A 26 -0.63 -4.04 -11.51
CA SER A 26 -1.53 -4.16 -12.65
C SER A 26 -1.20 -5.42 -13.47
N LYS A 27 -1.99 -5.72 -14.50
CA LYS A 27 -1.72 -6.84 -15.41
C LYS A 27 -0.40 -6.68 -16.18
N SER A 28 -0.03 -5.43 -16.51
CA SER A 28 1.12 -5.11 -17.37
C SER A 28 2.32 -4.50 -16.62
N ASP A 29 2.13 -4.06 -15.39
CA ASP A 29 3.16 -3.36 -14.61
C ASP A 29 3.13 -3.76 -13.12
N PRO A 30 4.22 -4.36 -12.60
CA PRO A 30 4.37 -4.77 -11.20
C PRO A 30 4.46 -3.61 -10.20
N LEU A 31 4.74 -2.39 -10.65
CA LEU A 31 4.93 -1.21 -9.79
C LEU A 31 3.79 -0.20 -9.87
N ALA A 32 2.73 -0.51 -10.64
CA ALA A 32 1.65 0.42 -10.95
C ALA A 32 0.95 1.05 -9.73
N ASN A 33 0.96 0.40 -8.55
CA ASN A 33 0.45 0.98 -7.31
C ASN A 33 1.23 2.25 -6.90
N PHE A 34 2.55 2.22 -7.02
CA PHE A 34 3.40 3.37 -6.68
C PHE A 34 3.09 4.56 -7.60
N ASP A 35 2.93 4.31 -8.90
CA ASP A 35 2.60 5.35 -9.86
C ASP A 35 1.22 5.96 -9.61
N ARG A 36 0.20 5.13 -9.31
CA ARG A 36 -1.15 5.62 -9.03
C ARG A 36 -1.23 6.39 -7.72
N VAL A 37 -0.59 5.92 -6.65
CA VAL A 37 -0.53 6.64 -5.38
C VAL A 37 0.24 7.95 -5.53
N ALA A 38 1.36 7.96 -6.25
CA ALA A 38 2.10 9.18 -6.56
C ALA A 38 1.25 10.18 -7.36
N ALA A 39 0.48 9.70 -8.34
CA ALA A 39 -0.45 10.52 -9.10
C ALA A 39 -1.55 11.13 -8.21
N TRP A 40 -2.09 10.39 -7.24
CA TRP A 40 -3.04 10.93 -6.27
C TRP A 40 -2.41 11.98 -5.36
N MET A 41 -1.18 11.76 -4.90
CA MET A 41 -0.45 12.73 -4.07
C MET A 41 -0.22 14.04 -4.84
N ALA A 42 0.06 13.96 -6.14
CA ALA A 42 0.28 15.12 -7.00
C ALA A 42 -0.97 16.02 -7.16
N LEU A 43 -2.17 15.50 -6.86
CA LEU A 43 -3.41 16.30 -6.86
C LEU A 43 -3.46 17.31 -5.71
N TYR A 44 -2.59 17.20 -4.71
CA TYR A 44 -2.55 18.06 -3.53
C TYR A 44 -1.16 18.70 -3.36
N PRO A 45 -0.76 19.63 -4.24
CA PRO A 45 0.60 20.16 -4.30
C PRO A 45 1.02 20.94 -3.04
N ASP A 46 0.06 21.53 -2.33
CA ASP A 46 0.32 22.31 -1.11
C ASP A 46 0.34 21.44 0.17
N MET A 47 0.13 20.12 0.04
CA MET A 47 0.08 19.22 1.18
C MET A 47 1.49 18.85 1.68
N ASN A 48 1.74 19.05 2.97
CA ASN A 48 2.94 18.54 3.61
C ASN A 48 2.78 17.05 4.00
N TRP A 49 3.21 16.17 3.10
CA TRP A 49 3.18 14.72 3.28
C TRP A 49 4.10 14.21 4.41
N ALA A 50 5.10 15.00 4.83
CA ALA A 50 6.03 14.66 5.91
C ALA A 50 5.47 14.99 7.31
N THR A 51 4.17 14.76 7.50
CA THR A 51 3.46 14.90 8.77
C THR A 51 2.84 13.56 9.17
N PRO A 52 2.61 13.27 10.47
CA PRO A 52 1.93 12.05 10.89
C PRO A 52 0.57 11.82 10.20
N GLU A 53 -0.20 12.89 9.94
CA GLU A 53 -1.44 12.86 9.18
C GLU A 53 -1.18 12.54 7.72
N GLY A 54 -0.18 13.18 7.10
CA GLY A 54 0.24 12.89 5.73
C GLY A 54 0.64 11.42 5.56
N VAL A 55 1.42 10.87 6.48
CA VAL A 55 1.83 9.46 6.47
C VAL A 55 0.62 8.52 6.62
N ALA A 56 -0.30 8.81 7.54
CA ALA A 56 -1.51 8.02 7.71
C ALA A 56 -2.40 8.06 6.46
N ILE A 57 -2.49 9.21 5.78
CA ILE A 57 -3.22 9.35 4.52
C ILE A 57 -2.53 8.55 3.40
N VAL A 58 -1.21 8.56 3.30
CA VAL A 58 -0.47 7.76 2.31
C VAL A 58 -0.70 6.25 2.54
N TYR A 59 -0.73 5.79 3.79
CA TYR A 59 -1.08 4.40 4.10
C TYR A 59 -2.52 4.05 3.72
N ALA A 60 -3.48 4.97 3.96
CA ALA A 60 -4.85 4.80 3.51
C ALA A 60 -4.94 4.75 1.97
N MET A 61 -4.26 5.65 1.26
CA MET A 61 -4.21 5.68 -0.20
C MET A 61 -3.64 4.38 -0.76
N LYS A 62 -2.54 3.87 -0.18
CA LYS A 62 -1.97 2.60 -0.60
C LYS A 62 -3.00 1.45 -0.50
N GLN A 63 -3.71 1.36 0.63
CA GLN A 63 -4.71 0.28 0.82
C GLN A 63 -5.93 0.46 -0.08
N GLN A 64 -6.36 1.70 -0.29
CA GLN A 64 -7.45 2.01 -1.21
C GLN A 64 -7.09 1.64 -2.66
N ASP A 65 -5.88 1.97 -3.12
CA ASP A 65 -5.43 1.61 -4.46
C ASP A 65 -5.33 0.09 -4.65
N ALA A 66 -4.79 -0.63 -3.66
CA ALA A 66 -4.73 -2.09 -3.71
C ALA A 66 -6.13 -2.70 -3.82
N ALA A 67 -7.11 -2.23 -3.03
CA ALA A 67 -8.50 -2.65 -3.13
C ALA A 67 -9.11 -2.36 -4.51
N LEU A 68 -8.86 -1.18 -5.09
CA LEU A 68 -9.33 -0.83 -6.43
C LEU A 68 -8.70 -1.71 -7.52
N SER A 69 -7.40 -2.03 -7.40
CA SER A 69 -6.72 -2.96 -8.31
C SER A 69 -7.30 -4.37 -8.24
N LEU A 70 -7.65 -4.85 -7.04
CA LEU A 70 -8.33 -6.14 -6.85
C LEU A 70 -9.71 -6.15 -7.52
N LEU A 71 -10.51 -5.10 -7.27
CA LEU A 71 -11.84 -4.93 -7.86
C LEU A 71 -11.80 -4.83 -9.40
N GLU A 72 -10.89 -4.04 -9.96
CA GLU A 72 -10.71 -3.87 -11.42
C GLU A 72 -10.34 -5.19 -12.11
N ARG A 73 -9.58 -6.05 -11.43
CA ARG A 73 -9.21 -7.37 -11.93
C ARG A 73 -10.24 -8.46 -11.67
N GLY A 74 -11.31 -8.17 -10.92
CA GLY A 74 -12.28 -9.18 -10.47
C GLY A 74 -11.63 -10.27 -9.61
N TYR A 75 -10.67 -9.88 -8.76
CA TYR A 75 -9.84 -10.79 -7.98
C TYR A 75 -9.90 -10.41 -6.50
N GLU A 76 -10.10 -11.39 -5.60
CA GLU A 76 -10.30 -11.10 -4.18
C GLU A 76 -9.00 -10.80 -3.41
N GLY A 77 -7.84 -11.26 -3.90
CA GLY A 77 -6.55 -11.13 -3.18
C GLY A 77 -6.12 -12.44 -2.50
N ASN A 78 -4.81 -12.69 -2.42
CA ASN A 78 -4.26 -13.90 -1.76
C ASN A 78 -3.87 -13.64 -0.30
N VAL A 79 -3.30 -12.47 -0.02
CA VAL A 79 -2.78 -12.12 1.33
C VAL A 79 -3.76 -11.22 2.06
N GLU A 80 -4.25 -10.18 1.39
CA GLU A 80 -5.24 -9.26 1.93
C GLU A 80 -6.39 -9.14 0.92
N THR A 81 -7.62 -9.18 1.42
CA THR A 81 -8.85 -9.13 0.61
C THR A 81 -9.33 -7.71 0.37
N VAL A 82 -10.32 -7.51 -0.50
CA VAL A 82 -10.95 -6.19 -0.67
C VAL A 82 -11.50 -5.68 0.67
N ASP A 83 -12.13 -6.55 1.47
CA ASP A 83 -12.68 -6.19 2.77
C ASP A 83 -11.58 -5.82 3.78
N THR A 84 -10.51 -6.62 3.91
CA THR A 84 -9.43 -6.30 4.87
C THR A 84 -8.75 -4.98 4.51
N ARG A 85 -8.55 -4.69 3.22
CA ARG A 85 -8.00 -3.42 2.74
C ARG A 85 -8.94 -2.25 3.06
N ALA A 86 -10.26 -2.43 2.91
CA ALA A 86 -11.24 -1.42 3.29
C ALA A 86 -11.26 -1.15 4.80
N GLN A 87 -11.11 -2.19 5.63
CA GLN A 87 -10.96 -2.05 7.08
C GLN A 87 -9.72 -1.22 7.44
N ASP A 88 -8.58 -1.45 6.77
CA ASP A 88 -7.38 -0.64 6.99
C ASP A 88 -7.59 0.84 6.64
N VAL A 89 -8.27 1.12 5.52
CA VAL A 89 -8.66 2.49 5.16
C VAL A 89 -9.48 3.14 6.28
N HIS A 90 -10.44 2.42 6.87
CA HIS A 90 -11.20 2.92 8.01
C HIS A 90 -10.32 3.21 9.24
N VAL A 91 -9.35 2.34 9.54
CA VAL A 91 -8.42 2.51 10.66
C VAL A 91 -7.56 3.75 10.45
N TYR A 92 -6.94 3.90 9.28
CA TYR A 92 -6.06 5.03 9.00
C TYR A 92 -6.81 6.36 9.03
N TRP A 93 -8.04 6.44 8.50
CA TRP A 93 -8.84 7.66 8.62
C TRP A 93 -9.27 7.97 10.05
N LYS A 94 -9.52 6.97 10.91
CA LYS A 94 -9.74 7.21 12.35
C LYS A 94 -8.48 7.78 13.01
N ILE A 95 -7.29 7.30 12.64
CA ILE A 95 -6.01 7.84 13.13
C ILE A 95 -5.84 9.30 12.70
N VAL A 96 -6.11 9.62 11.42
CA VAL A 96 -6.10 11.01 10.91
C VAL A 96 -7.01 11.91 11.75
N ARG A 97 -8.24 11.46 12.05
CA ARG A 97 -9.17 12.21 12.90
C ARG A 97 -8.62 12.45 14.32
N ILE A 98 -7.96 11.46 14.91
CA ILE A 98 -7.36 11.59 16.24
C ILE A 98 -6.22 12.61 16.22
N LEU A 99 -5.32 12.49 15.24
CA LEU A 99 -4.17 13.39 15.09
C LEU A 99 -4.63 14.84 14.90
N HIS A 100 -5.60 15.05 13.99
CA HIS A 100 -6.17 16.37 13.73
C HIS A 100 -6.79 16.98 14.99
N ARG A 101 -7.60 16.22 15.75
CA ARG A 101 -8.24 16.70 16.99
C ARG A 101 -7.28 16.98 18.14
N ARG A 102 -6.08 16.38 18.15
CA ARG A 102 -5.07 16.61 19.20
C ARG A 102 -4.20 17.83 18.91
N ARG A 103 -4.22 18.33 17.68
CA ARG A 103 -3.41 19.48 17.24
C ARG A 103 -4.22 20.76 17.04
N ALA A 104 -5.53 20.63 16.84
CA ALA A 104 -6.49 21.73 16.93
C ALA A 104 -6.62 22.18 18.39
#